data_AF-A0A7S1NZX5-F1
#
_entry.id   AF-A0A7S1NZX5-F1
#
_cell.length_a   1.000
_cell.length_b   1.000
_cell.length_c   1.000
_cell.angle_alpha   90.00
_cell.angle_beta   90.00
_cell.angle_gamma   90.00
#
_symmetry.space_group_name_H-M   'P 1'
#
loop_
_entity.id
_entity.type
_entity.pdbx_description
1 polymer ?
#
loop_
_entity_poly.entity_id
_entity_poly.type
_entity_poly.pdbx_seq_one_letter_code
_entity_poly.pdbx_strand_id
1 'polypeptide(L)'
;FAATRHSGAAGAHRIQPDSRTGEHRRAGGGHPQEIRAQCVWADSPLTIGQYVAMCNWLGGKEFNIIYKSSRDGTTYGDLLRCVGDKTGLVIIVRKDMYVFGVYISAGLQLPDDPTDYRRYSCGVWWFSLA
;
A
#
# COMPACT_ATOMS: atom_id res chain seq x y z
N PHE A 1 -15.14 -16.23 -24.48
CA PHE A 1 -15.01 -16.04 -25.94
C PHE A 1 -13.74 -16.72 -26.41
N ALA A 2 -13.85 -17.61 -27.38
CA ALA A 2 -12.84 -18.57 -27.82
C ALA A 2 -12.09 -18.13 -29.09
N ALA A 3 -10.87 -18.63 -29.27
CA ALA A 3 -10.28 -19.22 -30.49
C ALA A 3 -8.74 -19.19 -30.39
N THR A 4 -7.89 -20.00 -31.03
CA THR A 4 -7.82 -21.40 -31.49
C THR A 4 -6.33 -21.61 -31.90
N ARG A 5 -5.85 -22.85 -31.80
CA ARG A 5 -4.50 -23.41 -32.03
C ARG A 5 -3.81 -23.12 -33.38
N HIS A 6 -2.48 -23.29 -33.40
CA HIS A 6 -1.68 -24.16 -34.32
C HIS A 6 -0.27 -24.34 -33.70
N SER A 7 0.16 -25.52 -33.24
CA SER A 7 0.70 -26.70 -33.96
C SER A 7 2.05 -26.45 -34.67
N GLY A 8 3.11 -27.12 -34.22
CA GLY A 8 4.39 -27.24 -34.94
C GLY A 8 5.43 -28.03 -34.13
N ALA A 9 5.96 -29.11 -34.70
CA ALA A 9 6.63 -30.21 -34.03
C ALA A 9 8.17 -30.17 -34.08
N ALA A 10 8.76 -31.01 -33.23
CA ALA A 10 9.98 -31.82 -33.41
C ALA A 10 11.35 -31.14 -33.61
N GLY A 11 12.35 -31.66 -32.91
CA GLY A 11 13.76 -31.51 -33.29
C GLY A 11 14.73 -31.46 -32.12
N ALA A 12 15.00 -32.61 -31.49
CA ALA A 12 16.13 -32.76 -30.59
C ALA A 12 17.45 -32.70 -31.40
N HIS A 13 18.38 -31.83 -31.00
CA HIS A 13 19.79 -32.01 -31.33
C HIS A 13 20.66 -31.80 -30.09
N ARG A 14 21.28 -32.90 -29.67
CA ARG A 14 22.25 -33.02 -28.59
C ARG A 14 23.60 -32.48 -29.08
N ILE A 15 24.20 -31.51 -28.40
CA ILE A 15 25.65 -31.28 -28.35
C ILE A 15 26.03 -30.85 -26.92
N GLN A 16 26.99 -31.56 -26.35
CA GLN A 16 27.68 -31.31 -25.07
C GLN A 16 29.08 -31.94 -25.23
N PRO A 17 30.14 -31.58 -24.48
CA PRO A 17 30.57 -30.35 -23.77
C PRO A 17 31.87 -29.76 -24.45
N ASP A 18 32.52 -28.67 -24.04
CA ASP A 18 33.49 -28.63 -22.93
C ASP A 18 34.19 -27.24 -22.76
N SER A 19 34.53 -26.98 -21.50
CA SER A 19 35.64 -26.22 -20.89
C SER A 19 35.95 -24.71 -21.10
N ARG A 20 36.21 -24.11 -19.92
CA ARG A 20 37.08 -22.95 -19.56
C ARG A 20 36.49 -21.55 -19.40
N THR A 21 36.33 -21.19 -18.12
CA THR A 21 36.96 -20.07 -17.40
C THR A 21 36.98 -18.68 -18.05
N GLY A 22 36.29 -17.72 -17.43
CA GLY A 22 36.42 -16.30 -17.78
C GLY A 22 35.51 -15.37 -16.97
N GLU A 23 36.00 -14.98 -15.80
CA GLU A 23 35.90 -13.65 -15.16
C GLU A 23 34.55 -12.96 -14.86
N HIS A 24 34.48 -12.59 -13.58
CA HIS A 24 33.71 -11.52 -12.97
C HIS A 24 33.70 -10.23 -13.80
N ARG A 25 32.49 -9.66 -13.98
CA ARG A 25 32.16 -8.23 -13.76
C ARG A 25 30.66 -8.06 -13.99
N ARG A 26 29.86 -8.05 -12.91
CA ARG A 26 28.50 -7.50 -12.95
C ARG A 26 28.51 -6.13 -12.30
N ALA A 27 28.16 -5.15 -13.13
CA ALA A 27 27.90 -3.78 -12.76
C ALA A 27 26.76 -3.70 -11.72
N GLY A 28 27.04 -3.10 -10.57
CA GLY A 28 26.02 -2.73 -9.59
C GLY A 28 25.49 -1.33 -9.90
N GLY A 29 24.58 -1.25 -10.87
CA GLY A 29 23.68 -0.11 -11.04
C GLY A 29 22.30 -0.51 -10.51
N GLY A 30 21.91 0.02 -9.35
CA GLY A 30 20.60 -0.25 -8.74
C GLY A 30 20.15 0.93 -7.89
N HIS A 31 19.00 1.49 -8.24
CA HIS A 31 18.40 2.73 -7.78
C HIS A 31 18.28 2.91 -6.25
N PRO A 32 18.72 4.07 -5.70
CA PRO A 32 18.49 4.42 -4.28
C PRO A 32 17.03 4.71 -3.88
N GLN A 33 16.10 4.74 -4.82
CA GLN A 33 14.70 5.14 -4.54
C GLN A 33 13.75 3.96 -4.32
N GLU A 34 14.10 2.77 -4.82
CA GLU A 34 13.22 1.59 -4.79
C GLU A 34 13.16 0.93 -3.40
N ILE A 35 14.25 1.02 -2.63
CA ILE A 35 14.34 0.47 -1.27
C ILE A 35 13.40 1.20 -0.29
N ARG A 36 13.14 2.49 -0.52
CA ARG A 36 12.26 3.29 0.37
C ARG A 36 10.79 2.95 0.20
N ALA A 37 10.34 2.65 -1.01
CA ALA A 37 8.95 2.26 -1.25
C ALA A 37 8.62 0.89 -0.63
N GLN A 38 9.60 -0.02 -0.60
CA GLN A 38 9.41 -1.38 -0.07
C GLN A 38 9.24 -1.44 1.46
N CYS A 39 9.88 -0.55 2.22
CA CYS A 39 9.73 -0.50 3.67
C CYS A 39 8.41 0.13 4.14
N VAL A 40 7.71 0.92 3.31
CA VAL A 40 6.49 1.64 3.75
C VAL A 40 5.28 0.70 3.85
N TRP A 41 5.18 -0.35 3.03
CA TRP A 41 4.04 -1.29 3.07
C TRP A 41 4.26 -2.52 3.95
N ALA A 42 5.49 -2.84 4.35
CA ALA A 42 5.79 -3.99 5.22
C ALA A 42 5.09 -3.86 6.59
N ASP A 43 4.80 -2.63 7.01
CA ASP A 43 4.04 -2.31 8.21
C ASP A 43 2.54 -2.08 7.96
N SER A 44 2.06 -2.29 6.73
CA SER A 44 0.66 -2.03 6.40
C SER A 44 -0.24 -3.10 7.04
N PRO A 45 -1.34 -2.71 7.70
CA PRO A 45 -2.36 -3.64 8.16
C PRO A 45 -3.24 -4.14 7.00
N LEU A 46 -2.76 -4.14 5.75
CA LEU A 46 -3.49 -4.55 4.56
C LEU A 46 -2.68 -5.59 3.79
N THR A 47 -3.38 -6.52 3.14
CA THR A 47 -2.73 -7.37 2.13
C THR A 47 -2.35 -6.52 0.91
N ILE A 48 -1.42 -7.01 0.09
CA ILE A 48 -1.04 -6.34 -1.17
C ILE A 48 -2.27 -6.12 -2.06
N GLY A 49 -3.16 -7.11 -2.14
CA GLY A 49 -4.40 -6.99 -2.92
C GLY A 49 -5.34 -5.90 -2.40
N GLN A 50 -5.50 -5.81 -1.07
CA GLN A 50 -6.29 -4.75 -0.43
C GLN A 50 -5.71 -3.36 -0.67
N TYR A 51 -4.39 -3.22 -0.54
CA TYR A 51 -3.68 -1.97 -0.80
C TYR A 51 -3.85 -1.52 -2.26
N VAL A 52 -3.61 -2.42 -3.22
CA VAL A 52 -3.77 -2.11 -4.66
C VAL A 52 -5.22 -1.74 -5.00
N ALA A 53 -6.21 -2.45 -4.46
CA ALA A 53 -7.61 -2.11 -4.66
C ALA A 53 -7.92 -0.69 -4.17
N MET A 54 -7.44 -0.32 -2.98
CA MET A 54 -7.62 1.02 -2.44
C MET A 54 -6.94 2.10 -3.29
N CYS A 55 -5.70 1.85 -3.75
CA CYS A 55 -5.00 2.81 -4.61
C CYS A 55 -5.80 3.07 -5.90
N ASN A 56 -6.32 2.00 -6.52
CA ASN A 56 -7.13 2.12 -7.74
C ASN A 56 -8.43 2.91 -7.50
N TRP A 57 -9.12 2.69 -6.39
CA TRP A 57 -10.36 3.41 -6.06
C TRP A 57 -10.13 4.90 -5.81
N LEU A 58 -8.97 5.28 -5.26
CA LEU A 58 -8.63 6.66 -4.92
C LEU A 58 -7.82 7.37 -6.01
N GLY A 59 -7.96 6.91 -7.26
CA GLY A 59 -7.40 7.56 -8.45
C GLY A 59 -5.92 7.27 -8.68
N GLY A 60 -5.44 6.10 -8.26
CA GLY A 60 -4.06 5.66 -8.45
C GLY A 60 -3.06 6.34 -7.52
N LYS A 61 -3.52 6.97 -6.44
CA LYS A 61 -2.65 7.65 -5.47
C LYS A 61 -2.03 6.65 -4.51
N GLU A 62 -0.75 6.84 -4.21
CA GLU A 62 -0.05 6.09 -3.17
C GLU A 62 -0.44 6.61 -1.78
N PHE A 63 -0.49 5.71 -0.79
CA PHE A 63 -0.76 6.09 0.60
C PHE A 63 0.53 6.12 1.41
N ASN A 64 0.64 7.14 2.25
CA ASN A 64 1.67 7.21 3.27
C ASN A 64 1.05 6.87 4.64
N ILE A 65 1.64 5.91 5.36
CA ILE A 65 1.22 5.55 6.72
C ILE A 65 1.73 6.61 7.70
N ILE A 66 0.91 7.62 7.93
CA ILE A 66 1.21 8.73 8.85
C ILE A 66 0.95 8.39 10.32
N TYR A 67 0.09 7.42 10.60
CA TYR A 67 -0.21 6.94 11.95
C TYR A 67 -0.46 5.42 11.94
N LYS A 68 0.07 4.71 12.93
CA LYS A 68 -0.22 3.31 13.22
C LYS A 68 -0.22 3.10 14.73
N SER A 69 -1.32 2.58 15.29
CA SER A 69 -1.47 2.48 16.75
C SER A 69 -0.38 1.64 17.44
N SER A 70 0.11 0.59 16.77
CA SER A 70 1.19 -0.25 17.30
C SER A 70 2.58 0.41 17.25
N ARG A 71 2.75 1.50 16.48
CA ARG A 71 4.01 2.25 16.32
C ARG A 71 3.99 3.55 17.12
N ASP A 72 2.87 4.28 17.05
CA ASP A 72 2.80 5.68 17.45
C ASP A 72 2.05 5.89 18.78
N GLY A 73 1.43 4.84 19.34
CA GLY A 73 0.61 4.90 20.55
C GLY A 73 -0.87 4.68 20.26
N THR A 74 -1.65 4.40 21.30
CA THR A 74 -3.08 4.02 21.19
C THR A 74 -4.04 5.12 21.62
N THR A 75 -3.55 6.30 22.03
CA THR A 75 -4.40 7.38 22.51
C THR A 75 -4.91 8.26 21.36
N TYR A 76 -6.02 8.97 21.60
CA TYR A 76 -6.52 9.95 20.63
C TYR A 76 -5.50 11.09 20.39
N GLY A 77 -4.75 11.49 21.42
CA GLY A 77 -3.69 12.47 21.29
C GLY A 77 -2.56 12.02 20.36
N ASP A 78 -2.20 10.72 20.37
CA ASP A 78 -1.19 10.16 19.46
C ASP A 78 -1.63 10.23 18.00
N LEU A 79 -2.90 9.86 17.73
CA LEU A 79 -3.50 9.99 16.41
C LEU A 79 -3.44 11.44 15.93
N LEU A 80 -3.89 12.39 16.75
CA LEU A 80 -3.93 13.80 16.40
C LEU A 80 -2.53 14.37 16.15
N ARG A 81 -1.56 14.04 17.00
CA ARG A 81 -0.16 14.46 16.86
C ARG A 81 0.46 13.98 15.53
N CYS A 82 0.16 12.75 15.12
CA CYS A 82 0.69 12.18 13.87
C CYS A 82 -0.03 12.67 12.61
N VAL A 83 -1.37 12.79 12.67
CA VAL A 83 -2.18 13.26 11.55
C VAL A 83 -1.92 14.74 11.29
N GLY A 84 -1.97 15.57 12.33
CA GLY A 84 -1.81 17.03 12.23
C GLY A 84 -2.88 17.65 11.32
N ASP A 85 -2.44 18.48 10.39
CA ASP A 85 -3.26 19.25 9.45
C ASP A 85 -3.50 18.56 8.09
N LYS A 86 -3.09 17.28 7.95
CA LYS A 86 -3.18 16.53 6.69
C LYS A 86 -4.64 16.30 6.28
N THR A 87 -4.88 16.30 4.97
CA THR A 87 -6.19 16.09 4.34
C THR A 87 -6.20 14.83 3.46
N GLY A 88 -7.38 14.38 3.01
CA GLY A 88 -7.48 13.19 2.16
C GLY A 88 -7.09 11.92 2.93
N LEU A 89 -7.67 11.78 4.11
CA LEU A 89 -7.29 10.75 5.07
C LEU A 89 -8.01 9.44 4.75
N VAL A 90 -7.29 8.33 4.92
CA VAL A 90 -7.89 7.00 4.99
C VAL A 90 -7.63 6.41 6.36
N ILE A 91 -8.72 6.12 7.09
CA ILE A 91 -8.65 5.45 8.39
C ILE A 91 -8.99 3.99 8.17
N ILE A 92 -8.07 3.11 8.56
CA ILE A 92 -8.27 1.66 8.52
C ILE A 92 -8.41 1.15 9.96
N VAL A 93 -9.48 0.41 10.21
CA VAL A 93 -9.69 -0.32 11.45
C VAL A 93 -9.65 -1.80 11.12
N ARG A 94 -8.77 -2.52 11.82
CA ARG A 94 -8.64 -3.97 11.71
C ARG A 94 -9.05 -4.60 13.04
N LYS A 95 -9.94 -5.58 12.98
CA LYS A 95 -10.30 -6.44 14.10
C LYS A 95 -10.36 -7.88 13.62
N ASP A 96 -9.43 -8.70 14.08
CA ASP A 96 -9.28 -10.10 13.65
C ASP A 96 -9.19 -10.20 12.12
N MET A 97 -10.18 -10.83 11.48
CA MET A 97 -10.30 -10.98 10.03
C MET A 97 -10.97 -9.78 9.33
N TYR A 98 -11.62 -8.89 10.08
CA TYR A 98 -12.39 -7.79 9.53
C TYR A 98 -11.51 -6.57 9.27
N VAL A 99 -11.65 -6.00 8.07
CA VAL A 99 -10.93 -4.80 7.65
C VAL A 99 -11.93 -3.83 7.06
N PHE A 100 -12.19 -2.75 7.78
CA PHE A 100 -13.08 -1.68 7.34
C PHE A 100 -12.41 -0.33 7.52
N GLY A 101 -12.96 0.68 6.85
CA GLY A 101 -12.38 1.99 6.90
C GLY A 101 -13.28 3.07 6.34
N VAL A 102 -12.74 4.27 6.40
CA VAL A 102 -13.38 5.46 5.88
C VAL A 102 -12.35 6.34 5.20
N TYR A 103 -12.70 6.84 4.02
CA TYR A 103 -12.01 7.95 3.39
C TYR A 103 -12.70 9.26 3.77
N ILE A 104 -11.91 10.25 4.14
CA ILE A 104 -12.34 11.61 4.50
C ILE A 104 -11.56 12.58 3.62
N SER A 105 -12.25 13.37 2.80
CA SER A 105 -11.58 14.30 1.87
C SER A 105 -10.89 15.46 2.60
N ALA A 106 -11.37 15.82 3.78
CA ALA A 106 -10.81 16.86 4.64
C ALA A 106 -9.83 16.30 5.69
N GLY A 107 -9.20 17.19 6.47
CA GLY A 107 -8.46 16.82 7.67
C GLY A 107 -9.36 16.65 8.89
N LEU A 108 -8.79 16.20 10.02
CA LEU A 108 -9.48 16.14 11.30
C LEU A 108 -9.61 17.56 11.87
N GLN A 109 -10.83 18.08 11.97
CA GLN A 109 -11.09 19.39 12.57
C GLN A 109 -11.54 19.21 14.01
N LEU A 110 -10.68 19.59 14.95
CA LEU A 110 -11.01 19.53 16.37
C LEU A 110 -12.02 20.64 16.73
N PRO A 111 -12.88 20.39 17.74
CA PRO A 111 -13.65 21.45 18.39
C PRO A 111 -12.71 22.41 19.15
N ASP A 112 -13.20 23.63 19.41
CA ASP A 112 -12.46 24.60 20.21
C ASP A 112 -12.42 24.19 21.69
N ASP A 113 -13.50 23.59 22.19
CA ASP A 113 -13.56 22.93 23.51
C ASP A 113 -13.27 21.42 23.34
N PRO A 114 -12.24 20.86 24.01
CA PRO A 114 -11.90 19.43 23.93
C PRO A 114 -12.99 18.47 24.41
N THR A 115 -14.01 18.95 25.11
CA THR A 115 -15.15 18.16 25.61
C THR A 115 -16.38 18.21 24.69
N ASP A 116 -16.32 19.00 23.62
CA ASP A 116 -17.40 19.16 22.65
C ASP A 116 -17.13 18.35 21.36
N TYR A 117 -17.98 18.49 20.35
CA TYR A 117 -17.79 17.92 19.02
C TYR A 117 -17.88 18.99 17.93
N ARG A 118 -17.16 18.77 16.83
CA ARG A 118 -17.22 19.63 15.65
C ARG A 118 -17.81 18.88 14.47
N ARG A 119 -18.92 19.39 13.93
CA ARG A 119 -19.53 18.87 12.70
C ARG A 119 -19.18 19.78 11.52
N TYR A 120 -18.72 19.18 10.43
CA TYR A 120 -18.40 19.89 9.20
C TYR A 120 -18.69 19.01 7.98
N SER A 121 -19.01 19.66 6.87
CA SER A 121 -19.29 18.98 5.60
C SER A 121 -17.99 18.63 4.87
N CYS A 122 -17.81 17.36 4.53
CA CYS A 122 -16.74 16.89 3.65
C CYS A 122 -17.16 15.61 2.92
N GLY A 123 -16.40 15.22 1.90
CA GLY A 123 -16.62 13.95 1.20
C GLY A 123 -16.20 12.78 2.09
N VAL A 124 -17.14 11.89 2.39
CA VAL A 124 -16.93 10.72 3.26
C VAL A 124 -17.39 9.46 2.54
N TRP A 125 -16.53 8.44 2.53
CA TRP A 125 -16.79 7.17 1.86
C TRP A 125 -16.41 6.02 2.78
N TRP A 126 -17.39 5.19 3.15
CA TRP A 126 -17.18 4.01 3.98
C TRP A 126 -16.89 2.81 3.09
N PHE A 127 -16.02 1.93 3.53
CA PHE A 127 -15.72 0.71 2.81
C PHE A 127 -15.39 -0.46 3.75
N SER A 128 -15.58 -1.66 3.23
CA SER A 128 -15.12 -2.91 3.83
C SER A 128 -14.26 -3.66 2.80
N LEU A 129 -13.18 -4.27 3.26
CA LEU A 129 -12.21 -5.01 2.43
C LEU A 129 -12.15 -6.50 2.79
N ALA A 130 -12.79 -6.92 3.88
CA ALA A 130 -12.97 -8.30 4.33
C ALA A 130 -13.98 -8.33 5.49
#